data_AF-A0A286UKI0-F1
#
_entry.id   AF-A0A286UKI0-F1
#
_cell.length_a   1.000
_cell.length_b   1.000
_cell.length_c   1.000
_cell.angle_alpha   90.00
_cell.angle_beta   90.00
_cell.angle_gamma   90.00
#
_symmetry.space_group_name_H-M   'P 1'
#
loop_
_entity.id
_entity.type
_entity.pdbx_description
1 polymer ?
#
loop_
_entity_poly.entity_id
_entity_poly.type
_entity_poly.pdbx_seq_one_letter_code
_entity_poly.pdbx_strand_id
1 'polypeptide(L)'
;MDDKLSTRVNISRDGFYNSTSSWPLAKMEAAAEKRVKRASGSIDRYTFFFHAIPPESEKNALSLDELHDLVGNVWLARHDTALEEERKNRRKGRPKSTKEMQLENLKETESEEYRTGIEVPDLTHPTNVELFRRWDQSSIEFIDLLRFIRINSLISIKKSIYSLYCIL
;
A
#
# COMPACT_ATOMS: atom_id res chain seq x y z
N MET A 1 -60.69 -46.87 25.82
CA MET A 1 -59.68 -47.69 25.13
C MET A 1 -59.65 -47.25 23.67
N ASP A 2 -58.52 -46.70 23.27
CA ASP A 2 -57.91 -46.70 21.92
C ASP A 2 -58.67 -45.93 20.81
N ASP A 3 -58.35 -44.68 20.50
CA ASP A 3 -57.10 -44.15 19.90
C ASP A 3 -56.86 -44.66 18.47
N LYS A 4 -57.19 -43.83 17.45
CA LYS A 4 -56.56 -43.82 16.12
C LYS A 4 -56.54 -42.41 15.53
N LEU A 5 -55.50 -41.67 15.91
CA LEU A 5 -54.54 -41.01 15.02
C LEU A 5 -55.11 -40.37 13.73
N SER A 6 -55.30 -39.06 13.78
CA SER A 6 -55.12 -38.17 12.61
C SER A 6 -54.30 -36.96 13.02
N THR A 7 -53.03 -37.19 13.31
CA THR A 7 -52.02 -36.13 13.38
C THR A 7 -51.54 -35.90 11.94
N ARG A 8 -52.13 -34.91 11.26
CA ARG A 8 -51.53 -34.34 10.06
C ARG A 8 -50.14 -33.85 10.47
N VAL A 9 -49.10 -34.46 9.92
CA VAL A 9 -47.73 -33.97 10.01
C VAL A 9 -47.73 -32.63 9.29
N ASN A 10 -47.67 -31.54 10.05
CA ASN A 10 -47.52 -30.20 9.51
C ASN A 10 -46.04 -30.07 9.13
N ILE A 11 -45.69 -30.54 7.93
CA ILE A 11 -44.39 -30.29 7.33
C ILE A 11 -44.31 -28.80 7.02
N SER A 12 -43.76 -28.03 7.97
CA SER A 12 -43.41 -26.62 7.77
C SER A 12 -42.58 -26.49 6.50
N ARG A 13 -43.11 -25.75 5.53
CA ARG A 13 -42.47 -25.44 4.24
C ARG A 13 -41.44 -24.31 4.34
N ASP A 14 -40.99 -23.98 5.56
CA ASP A 14 -40.17 -22.79 5.83
C ASP A 14 -38.66 -23.11 5.98
N GLY A 15 -38.27 -24.35 5.70
CA GLY A 15 -36.91 -24.85 5.95
C GLY A 15 -35.95 -24.88 4.75
N PHE A 16 -36.32 -24.35 3.57
CA PHE A 16 -35.53 -24.56 2.35
C PHE A 16 -35.22 -23.30 1.53
N TYR A 17 -35.29 -22.11 2.13
CA TYR A 17 -35.06 -20.85 1.40
C TYR A 17 -34.03 -19.93 2.08
N ASN A 18 -32.97 -20.46 2.70
CA ASN A 18 -31.93 -19.61 3.32
C ASN A 18 -30.47 -20.12 3.16
N SER A 19 -30.18 -21.13 2.33
CA SER A 19 -28.78 -21.58 2.14
C SER A 19 -28.07 -21.01 0.91
N THR A 20 -28.79 -20.48 -0.08
CA THR A 20 -28.21 -20.02 -1.36
C THR A 20 -27.97 -18.51 -1.44
N SER A 21 -28.47 -17.72 -0.47
CA SER A 21 -28.29 -16.25 -0.44
C SER A 21 -26.96 -15.80 0.19
N SER A 22 -26.15 -16.71 0.74
CA SER A 22 -24.91 -16.36 1.44
C SER A 22 -23.73 -16.12 0.50
N TRP A 23 -23.66 -16.81 -0.64
CA TRP A 23 -22.47 -16.75 -1.51
C TRP A 23 -22.27 -15.40 -2.23
N PRO A 24 -23.30 -14.69 -2.73
CA PRO A 24 -23.10 -13.39 -3.38
C PRO A 24 -22.76 -12.31 -2.35
N LEU A 25 -23.43 -12.34 -1.19
CA LEU A 25 -23.19 -11.41 -0.09
C LEU A 25 -21.80 -11.61 0.52
N ALA A 26 -21.41 -12.84 0.85
CA ALA A 26 -20.06 -13.14 1.34
C ALA A 26 -18.98 -12.77 0.31
N LYS A 27 -19.25 -12.94 -1.00
CA LYS A 27 -18.33 -12.49 -2.06
C LYS A 27 -18.24 -10.96 -2.13
N MET A 28 -19.35 -10.25 -1.94
CA MET A 28 -19.37 -8.78 -1.87
C MET A 28 -18.63 -8.27 -0.63
N GLU A 29 -18.86 -8.87 0.54
CA GLU A 29 -18.18 -8.56 1.79
C GLU A 29 -16.67 -8.80 1.68
N ALA A 30 -16.25 -9.98 1.22
CA ALA A 30 -14.83 -10.26 0.98
C ALA A 30 -14.19 -9.30 -0.05
N ALA A 31 -14.97 -8.84 -1.04
CA ALA A 31 -14.51 -7.82 -1.98
C ALA A 31 -14.43 -6.43 -1.32
N ALA A 32 -15.32 -6.09 -0.39
CA ALA A 32 -15.28 -4.86 0.39
C ALA A 32 -14.06 -4.85 1.34
N GLU A 33 -13.82 -5.95 2.08
CA GLU A 33 -12.64 -6.09 2.94
C GLU A 33 -11.34 -5.95 2.15
N LYS A 34 -11.25 -6.56 0.96
CA LYS A 34 -10.10 -6.41 0.07
C LYS A 34 -9.91 -4.97 -0.38
N ARG A 35 -10.99 -4.20 -0.60
CA ARG A 35 -10.90 -2.77 -0.90
C ARG A 35 -10.38 -1.98 0.29
N VAL A 36 -10.90 -2.23 1.49
CA VAL A 36 -10.45 -1.57 2.73
C VAL A 36 -8.97 -1.82 3.00
N LYS A 37 -8.48 -3.05 2.84
CA LYS A 37 -7.05 -3.37 3.02
C LYS A 37 -6.15 -2.70 1.97
N ARG A 38 -6.61 -2.59 0.72
CA ARG A 38 -5.86 -1.86 -0.32
C ARG A 38 -5.85 -0.36 -0.04
N ALA A 39 -6.98 0.16 0.39
CA ALA A 39 -7.15 1.54 0.84
C ALA A 39 -6.18 1.87 1.99
N SER A 40 -6.09 1.05 3.04
CA SER A 40 -5.18 1.28 4.16
C SER A 40 -3.71 1.28 3.73
N GLY A 41 -3.28 0.30 2.93
CA GLY A 41 -1.90 0.26 2.43
C GLY A 41 -1.55 1.42 1.49
N SER A 42 -2.57 1.97 0.81
CA SER A 42 -2.41 3.17 -0.01
C SER A 42 -2.23 4.41 0.86
N ILE A 43 -3.05 4.56 1.91
CA ILE A 43 -2.92 5.66 2.89
C ILE A 43 -1.52 5.69 3.49
N ASP A 44 -0.99 4.56 3.96
CA ASP A 44 0.34 4.50 4.59
C ASP A 44 1.45 5.02 3.65
N ARG A 45 1.36 4.69 2.35
CA ARG A 45 2.27 5.21 1.33
C ARG A 45 2.16 6.73 1.22
N TYR A 46 0.95 7.28 1.13
CA TYR A 46 0.76 8.73 1.00
C TYR A 46 1.12 9.49 2.26
N THR A 47 0.86 8.93 3.44
CA THR A 47 1.27 9.49 4.73
C THR A 47 2.79 9.62 4.81
N PHE A 48 3.54 8.62 4.33
CA PHE A 48 5.00 8.73 4.23
C PHE A 48 5.42 9.92 3.34
N PHE A 49 4.85 10.04 2.14
CA PHE A 49 5.20 11.14 1.23
C PHE A 49 4.78 12.51 1.79
N PHE A 50 3.68 12.58 2.51
CA PHE A 50 3.22 13.80 3.17
C PHE A 50 4.22 14.27 4.23
N HIS A 51 4.72 13.36 5.08
CA HIS A 51 5.73 13.68 6.08
C HIS A 51 7.12 13.96 5.50
N ALA A 52 7.37 13.54 4.25
CA ALA A 52 8.61 13.84 3.54
C ALA A 52 8.61 15.23 2.87
N ILE A 53 7.47 15.94 2.86
CA ILE A 53 7.41 17.29 2.31
C ILE A 53 8.17 18.24 3.25
N PRO A 54 9.16 19.00 2.76
CA PRO A 54 9.89 19.96 3.58
C PRO A 54 8.94 21.03 4.15
N PRO A 55 9.29 21.70 5.26
CA PRO A 55 8.51 22.82 5.76
C PRO A 55 8.36 23.92 4.69
N GLU A 56 7.21 24.60 4.68
CA GLU A 56 6.94 25.70 3.74
C GLU A 56 7.95 26.85 3.87
N SER A 57 8.54 27.02 5.07
CA SER A 57 9.62 27.99 5.31
C SER A 57 10.93 27.68 4.58
N GLU A 58 11.14 26.43 4.16
CA GLU A 58 12.38 25.99 3.51
C GLU A 58 12.21 25.86 2.01
N LYS A 59 11.18 25.11 1.58
CA LYS A 59 11.01 24.77 0.17
C LYS A 59 9.55 24.44 -0.18
N ASN A 60 9.10 24.98 -1.32
CA ASN A 60 7.73 24.79 -1.79
C ASN A 60 7.56 23.55 -2.68
N ALA A 61 8.65 23.03 -3.27
CA ALA A 61 8.63 21.83 -4.10
C ALA A 61 10.00 21.16 -4.11
N LEU A 62 10.02 19.83 -4.19
CA LEU A 62 11.25 19.04 -4.34
C LEU A 62 11.77 19.12 -5.77
N SER A 63 13.06 18.94 -5.96
CA SER A 63 13.61 18.64 -7.27
C SER A 63 13.27 17.19 -7.64
N LEU A 64 13.32 16.87 -8.93
CA LEU A 64 13.15 15.48 -9.37
C LEU A 64 14.23 14.56 -8.78
N ASP A 65 15.43 15.07 -8.56
CA ASP A 65 16.55 14.31 -8.01
C ASP A 65 16.34 14.01 -6.52
N GLU A 66 15.87 15.00 -5.75
CA GLU A 66 15.50 14.80 -4.35
C GLU A 66 14.33 13.82 -4.21
N LEU A 67 13.36 13.85 -5.13
CA LEU A 67 12.27 12.87 -5.14
C LEU A 67 12.79 11.45 -5.44
N HIS A 68 13.75 11.31 -6.36
CA HIS A 68 14.41 10.04 -6.61
C HIS A 68 15.18 9.54 -5.39
N ASP A 69 15.91 10.42 -4.70
CA ASP A 69 16.63 10.07 -3.49
C ASP A 69 15.68 9.71 -2.35
N LEU A 70 14.56 10.42 -2.20
CA LEU A 70 13.52 10.11 -1.24
C LEU A 70 12.97 8.70 -1.47
N VAL A 71 12.67 8.34 -2.71
CA VAL A 71 12.14 7.01 -3.03
C VAL A 71 13.23 5.93 -2.93
N GLY A 72 14.37 6.14 -3.56
CA GLY A 72 15.45 5.16 -3.63
C GLY A 72 16.12 4.87 -2.30
N ASN A 73 16.42 5.91 -1.51
CA ASN A 73 17.24 5.79 -0.31
C ASN A 73 16.41 5.78 0.99
N VAL A 74 15.23 6.40 1.01
CA VAL A 74 14.42 6.50 2.23
C VAL A 74 13.24 5.54 2.20
N TRP A 75 12.40 5.61 1.16
CA TRP A 75 11.22 4.74 1.04
C TRP A 75 11.60 3.27 0.98
N LEU A 76 12.50 2.87 0.08
CA LEU A 76 12.89 1.47 -0.09
C LEU A 76 13.71 0.90 1.08
N ALA A 77 14.40 1.75 1.85
CA ALA A 77 15.24 1.33 2.97
C ALA A 77 14.49 1.24 4.31
N ARG A 78 13.24 1.72 4.39
CA ARG A 78 12.49 1.86 5.67
C ARG A 78 12.30 0.55 6.44
N HIS A 79 12.33 -0.58 5.76
CA HIS A 79 12.16 -1.91 6.38
C HIS A 79 13.47 -2.58 6.77
N ASP A 80 14.62 -1.99 6.43
CA ASP A 80 15.93 -2.64 6.61
C ASP A 80 16.26 -2.82 8.09
N THR A 81 15.92 -1.84 8.92
CA THR A 81 16.09 -1.90 10.37
C THR A 81 15.26 -3.02 11.00
N ALA A 82 13.97 -3.08 10.68
CA ALA A 82 13.06 -4.11 11.19
C ALA A 82 13.46 -5.53 10.74
N LEU A 83 13.98 -5.64 9.52
CA LEU A 83 14.44 -6.89 8.94
C LEU A 83 15.77 -7.37 9.55
N GLU A 84 16.68 -6.44 9.87
CA GLU A 84 17.88 -6.74 10.65
C GLU A 84 17.56 -7.19 12.07
N GLU A 85 16.61 -6.55 12.75
CA GLU A 85 16.16 -6.94 14.09
C GLU A 85 15.60 -8.37 14.09
N GLU A 86 14.74 -8.70 13.13
CA GLU A 86 14.18 -10.05 13.00
C GLU A 86 15.29 -11.09 12.73
N ARG A 87 16.27 -10.75 11.89
CA ARG A 87 17.44 -11.59 11.60
C ARG A 87 18.33 -11.79 12.83
N LYS A 88 18.51 -10.76 13.66
CA LYS A 88 19.28 -10.83 14.92
C LYS A 88 18.57 -11.69 15.97
N ASN A 89 17.24 -11.58 16.06
CA ASN A 89 16.43 -12.38 16.98
C ASN A 89 16.35 -13.86 16.56
N ARG A 90 16.65 -14.17 15.30
CA ARG A 90 16.66 -15.53 14.77
C ARG A 90 17.88 -16.32 15.29
N ARG A 91 17.63 -17.35 16.09
CA ARG A 91 18.66 -18.32 16.50
C ARG A 91 19.19 -19.10 15.29
N LYS A 92 20.49 -19.42 15.31
CA LYS A 92 21.16 -20.20 14.26
C LYS A 92 20.41 -21.53 14.03
N GLY A 93 20.03 -21.80 12.79
CA GLY A 93 19.33 -23.04 12.37
C GLY A 93 17.81 -22.96 12.33
N ARG A 94 17.18 -21.87 12.81
CA ARG A 94 15.72 -21.69 12.66
C ARG A 94 15.39 -21.18 11.24
N PRO A 95 14.34 -21.71 10.57
CA PRO A 95 13.84 -21.12 9.32
C PRO A 95 13.39 -19.67 9.53
N LYS A 96 13.26 -18.93 8.42
CA LYS A 96 12.80 -17.54 8.43
C LYS A 96 11.42 -17.44 9.09
N SER A 97 11.23 -16.37 9.86
CA SER A 97 9.93 -16.03 10.44
C SER A 97 8.94 -15.65 9.33
N THR A 98 7.64 -15.86 9.55
CA THR A 98 6.60 -15.36 8.64
C THR A 98 6.74 -13.85 8.45
N LYS A 99 7.09 -13.12 9.53
CA LYS A 99 7.33 -11.68 9.49
C LYS A 99 8.55 -11.31 8.64
N GLU A 100 9.65 -12.05 8.79
CA GLU A 100 10.88 -11.85 7.99
C GLU A 100 10.58 -12.03 6.50
N MET A 101 9.88 -13.11 6.14
CA MET A 101 9.50 -13.41 4.76
C MET A 101 8.55 -12.34 4.18
N GLN A 102 7.60 -11.85 4.98
CA GLN A 102 6.69 -10.78 4.55
C GLN A 102 7.44 -9.47 4.27
N LEU A 103 8.38 -9.09 5.14
CA LEU A 103 9.20 -7.88 4.95
C LEU A 103 10.12 -8.00 3.73
N GLU A 104 10.75 -9.16 3.53
CA GLU A 104 11.57 -9.43 2.34
C GLU A 104 10.75 -9.34 1.05
N ASN A 105 9.60 -9.99 1.00
CA ASN A 105 8.72 -9.96 -0.17
C ASN A 105 8.20 -8.53 -0.46
N LEU A 106 7.89 -7.75 0.57
CA LEU A 106 7.44 -6.38 0.41
C LEU A 106 8.57 -5.52 -0.19
N LYS A 107 9.78 -5.63 0.34
CA LYS A 107 10.96 -4.91 -0.16
C LYS A 107 11.26 -5.27 -1.62
N GLU A 108 11.21 -6.55 -1.97
CA GLU A 108 11.43 -7.01 -3.35
C GLU A 108 10.36 -6.45 -4.30
N THR A 109 9.09 -6.52 -3.89
CA THR A 109 7.97 -6.00 -4.70
C THR A 109 8.12 -4.50 -4.97
N GLU A 110 8.44 -3.71 -3.94
CA GLU A 110 8.58 -2.26 -4.06
C GLU A 110 9.84 -1.86 -4.85
N SER A 111 10.93 -2.63 -4.70
CA SER A 111 12.15 -2.49 -5.51
C SER A 111 11.84 -2.69 -7.00
N GLU A 112 11.10 -3.74 -7.33
CA GLU A 112 10.70 -4.01 -8.72
C GLU A 112 9.71 -2.96 -9.25
N GLU A 113 8.82 -2.45 -8.41
CA GLU A 113 7.95 -1.33 -8.74
C GLU A 113 8.77 -0.08 -9.08
N TYR A 114 9.76 0.29 -8.27
CA TYR A 114 10.67 1.40 -8.56
C TYR A 114 11.50 1.18 -9.81
N ARG A 115 11.94 -0.05 -10.08
CA ARG A 115 12.71 -0.39 -11.28
C ARG A 115 11.87 -0.22 -12.55
N THR A 116 10.61 -0.63 -12.52
CA THR A 116 9.69 -0.58 -13.68
C THR A 116 8.94 0.74 -13.83
N GLY A 117 8.88 1.53 -12.77
CA GLY A 117 8.19 2.81 -12.71
C GLY A 117 7.16 2.81 -11.60
N ILE A 118 7.50 3.41 -10.47
CA ILE A 118 6.58 3.62 -9.36
C ILE A 118 5.79 4.91 -9.60
N GLU A 119 4.50 4.88 -9.30
CA GLU A 119 3.64 6.05 -9.33
C GLU A 119 3.61 6.70 -7.95
N VAL A 120 3.96 7.98 -7.90
CA VAL A 120 4.05 8.78 -6.66
C VAL A 120 3.40 10.14 -6.85
N PRO A 121 2.90 10.78 -5.76
CA PRO A 121 2.45 12.16 -5.83
C PRO A 121 3.58 13.08 -6.35
N ASP A 122 3.22 14.00 -7.23
CA ASP A 122 4.17 14.92 -7.83
C ASP A 122 4.58 16.01 -6.84
N LEU A 123 5.64 15.74 -6.07
CA LEU A 123 6.21 16.69 -5.13
C LEU A 123 7.10 17.75 -5.81
N THR A 124 7.23 17.72 -7.14
CA THR A 124 8.04 18.68 -7.91
C THR A 124 7.27 19.91 -8.35
N HIS A 125 5.92 19.84 -8.32
CA HIS A 125 5.05 20.95 -8.66
C HIS A 125 4.54 21.65 -7.39
N PRO A 126 4.81 22.96 -7.21
CA PRO A 126 4.48 23.67 -5.97
C PRO A 126 2.97 23.69 -5.68
N THR A 127 2.12 23.88 -6.70
CA THR A 127 0.67 23.84 -6.54
C THR A 127 0.16 22.47 -6.06
N ASN A 128 0.79 21.39 -6.50
CA ASN A 128 0.43 20.04 -6.05
C ASN A 128 0.85 19.82 -4.59
N VAL A 129 2.02 20.34 -4.21
CA VAL A 129 2.50 20.31 -2.82
C VAL A 129 1.58 21.12 -1.90
N GLU A 130 1.18 22.33 -2.30
CA GLU A 130 0.22 23.16 -1.55
C GLU A 130 -1.14 22.47 -1.38
N LEU A 131 -1.62 21.75 -2.40
CA LEU A 131 -2.83 20.96 -2.31
C LEU A 131 -2.61 19.79 -1.34
N PHE A 132 -1.49 19.07 -1.48
CA PHE A 132 -1.19 17.90 -0.66
C PHE A 132 -1.05 18.26 0.83
N ARG A 133 -0.52 19.44 1.16
CA ARG A 133 -0.46 19.94 2.55
C ARG A 133 -1.82 20.12 3.24
N ARG A 134 -2.90 20.29 2.47
CA ARG A 134 -4.26 20.44 3.03
C ARG A 134 -4.92 19.10 3.36
N TRP A 135 -4.28 18.00 2.97
CA TRP A 135 -4.79 16.66 3.22
C TRP A 135 -4.81 16.34 4.73
N ASP A 136 -5.88 15.70 5.17
CA ASP A 136 -6.13 15.30 6.57
C ASP A 136 -5.50 13.94 6.93
N GLN A 137 -4.68 13.37 6.04
CA GLN A 137 -4.01 12.07 6.20
C GLN A 137 -4.98 10.88 6.39
N SER A 138 -6.27 11.07 6.11
CA SER A 138 -7.31 10.08 6.37
C SER A 138 -8.16 9.78 5.13
N SER A 139 -8.46 10.81 4.33
CA SER A 139 -9.33 10.70 3.16
C SER A 139 -8.59 10.18 1.92
N ILE A 140 -9.02 9.06 1.34
CA ILE A 140 -8.43 8.51 0.11
C ILE A 140 -8.94 9.28 -1.10
N GLU A 141 -10.17 9.75 -1.04
CA GLU A 141 -10.82 10.53 -2.09
C GLU A 141 -10.06 11.83 -2.37
N PHE A 142 -9.39 12.40 -1.37
CA PHE A 142 -8.54 13.57 -1.53
C PHE A 142 -7.29 13.25 -2.35
N ILE A 143 -6.76 12.05 -2.21
CA ILE A 143 -5.55 11.62 -2.93
C ILE A 143 -5.80 11.54 -4.44
N ASP A 144 -7.02 11.15 -4.86
CA ASP A 144 -7.41 11.12 -6.27
C ASP A 144 -7.37 12.50 -6.96
N LEU A 145 -7.35 13.59 -6.17
CA LEU A 145 -7.24 14.96 -6.69
C LEU A 145 -5.79 15.39 -6.97
N LEU A 146 -4.81 14.65 -6.44
CA LEU A 146 -3.40 14.97 -6.59
C LEU A 146 -2.91 14.64 -7.99
N ARG A 147 -1.90 15.38 -8.42
CA ARG A 147 -1.12 15.05 -9.60
C ARG A 147 -0.12 13.95 -9.26
N PHE A 148 -0.04 12.93 -10.12
CA PHE A 148 0.90 11.83 -10.01
C PHE A 148 1.94 11.86 -11.13
N ILE A 149 3.14 11.38 -10.80
CA ILE A 149 4.21 11.14 -11.78
C ILE A 149 4.76 9.73 -11.61
N ARG A 150 5.15 9.14 -12.74
CA ARG A 150 5.81 7.83 -12.77
C ARG A 150 7.32 8.04 -12.82
N ILE A 151 8.03 7.55 -11.80
CA ILE A 151 9.49 7.66 -11.69
C ILE A 151 10.12 6.27 -11.68
N ASN A 152 11.31 6.10 -12.25
CA ASN A 152 12.03 4.83 -12.26
C ASN A 152 13.53 4.98 -11.97
N SER A 153 14.19 3.89 -11.59
CA SER A 153 15.63 3.91 -11.27
C SER A 153 16.53 4.32 -12.45
N LEU A 154 16.10 4.11 -13.70
CA LEU A 154 16.90 4.43 -14.89
C LEU A 154 17.09 5.94 -15.10
N ILE A 155 16.11 6.76 -14.70
CA ILE A 155 16.17 8.21 -14.84
C ILE A 155 17.27 8.79 -13.94
N SER A 156 17.38 8.29 -12.71
CA SER A 156 18.44 8.67 -11.77
C SER A 156 19.84 8.28 -12.29
N ILE A 157 20.00 7.04 -12.79
CA ILE A 157 21.30 6.53 -13.28
C ILE A 157 21.79 7.34 -14.49
N LYS A 158 20.89 7.68 -15.43
CA LYS A 158 21.27 8.45 -16.62
C LYS A 158 21.81 9.83 -16.24
N LYS A 159 21.21 10.53 -15.28
CA LYS A 159 21.72 11.83 -14.82
C LYS A 159 23.09 11.73 -14.16
N SER A 160 23.32 10.73 -13.31
CA SER A 160 24.63 10.52 -12.68
C SER A 160 25.72 10.30 -13.74
N ILE A 161 25.43 9.49 -14.76
CA ILE A 161 26.33 9.29 -15.90
C ILE A 161 26.57 10.62 -16.64
N TYR A 162 25.52 11.33 -17.08
CA TYR A 162 25.70 12.61 -17.79
C TYR A 162 26.43 13.68 -16.95
N SER A 163 26.25 13.68 -15.62
CA SER A 163 26.98 14.58 -14.73
C SER A 163 28.46 14.22 -14.62
N LEU A 164 28.84 12.94 -14.60
CA LEU A 164 30.24 12.52 -14.66
C LEU A 164 30.90 12.86 -16.01
N TYR A 165 30.16 12.72 -17.12
CA TYR A 165 30.67 13.03 -18.46
C TYR A 165 30.79 14.53 -18.77
N CYS A 166 30.08 15.41 -18.04
CA CYS A 166 30.22 16.87 -18.21
C CYS A 166 31.40 17.49 -17.43
N ILE A 167 32.07 16.73 -16.56
CA ILE A 167 33.23 17.19 -15.77
C ILE A 167 34.56 16.72 -16.40
N LEU A 168 34.50 15.80 -17.39
CA LEU A 168 35.62 15.34 -18.20
C LEU A 168 35.66 16.06 -19.55
#